data_AF-A0A967LLX9-F1
#
_entry.id   AF-A0A967LLX9-F1
#
_cell.length_a   1.000
_cell.length_b   1.000
_cell.length_c   1.000
_cell.angle_alpha   90.00
_cell.angle_beta   90.00
_cell.angle_gamma   90.00
#
_symmetry.space_group_name_H-M   'P 1'
#
loop_
_entity.id
_entity.type
_entity.pdbx_description
1 polymer ?
#
loop_
_entity_poly.entity_id
_entity_poly.type
_entity_poly.pdbx_seq_one_letter_code
_entity_poly.pdbx_strand_id
1 'polypeptide(L)' 'DVRVADEFKVFTDVFSVVVDPKAFDPRSFVDIKGDHCIIPPNSFALARTLEYFRIPADVLVVCVGKSTYARCGIIVNVTP' A
#
# COMPACT_ATOMS: atom_id res chain seq x y z
N ASP A 1 -5.60 9.06 13.22
CA ASP A 1 -4.78 8.99 12.01
C ASP A 1 -3.77 7.86 12.16
N VAL A 2 -3.71 6.95 11.18
CA VAL A 2 -2.74 5.85 11.16
C VAL A 2 -1.45 6.28 10.49
N ARG A 3 -0.34 5.62 10.83
CA ARG A 3 0.99 5.95 10.30
C ARG A 3 1.50 4.83 9.41
N VAL A 4 2.23 5.19 8.36
CA VAL A 4 2.89 4.24 7.47
C VAL A 4 4.24 3.79 8.07
N ALA A 5 4.55 2.51 7.97
CA ALA A 5 5.85 1.96 8.36
C ALA A 5 6.94 2.29 7.32
N ASP A 6 8.18 1.95 7.65
CA ASP A 6 9.37 2.16 6.82
C ASP A 6 9.61 1.05 5.78
N GLU A 7 8.67 0.12 5.62
CA GLU A 7 8.75 -1.03 4.71
C GLU A 7 7.70 -0.92 3.60
N PHE A 8 8.17 -0.89 2.36
CA PHE A 8 7.37 -0.69 1.16
C PHE A 8 7.63 -1.78 0.12
N LYS A 9 6.59 -2.17 -0.61
CA LYS A 9 6.69 -2.99 -1.82
C LYS A 9 6.21 -2.17 -3.01
N VAL A 10 7.12 -1.74 -3.87
CA VAL A 10 6.78 -0.94 -5.06
C VAL A 10 6.61 -1.86 -6.25
N PHE A 11 5.48 -1.72 -6.98
CA PHE A 11 5.21 -2.53 -8.15
C PHE A 11 6.20 -2.22 -9.29
N THR A 12 6.65 -3.26 -10.00
CA THR A 12 7.51 -3.19 -11.17
C THR A 12 7.00 -4.08 -12.30
N ASP A 13 6.97 -3.55 -13.52
CA ASP A 13 6.56 -4.24 -14.75
C ASP A 13 7.73 -4.82 -15.54
N VAL A 14 8.97 -4.69 -15.04
CA VAL A 14 10.22 -5.10 -15.72
C VAL A 14 10.18 -6.56 -16.18
N PHE A 15 9.51 -7.44 -15.43
CA PHE A 15 9.43 -8.86 -15.74
C PHE A 15 8.24 -9.23 -16.64
N SER A 16 7.40 -8.26 -17.02
CA SER A 16 6.20 -8.44 -17.87
C SER A 16 5.31 -9.63 -17.44
N VAL A 17 5.28 -9.88 -16.13
CA VAL A 17 4.48 -10.96 -15.55
C VAL A 17 3.01 -10.55 -15.50
N VAL A 18 2.12 -11.51 -15.77
CA VAL A 18 0.68 -11.30 -15.61
C VAL A 18 0.39 -11.21 -14.10
N VAL A 19 -0.28 -10.15 -13.69
CA VAL A 19 -0.71 -9.99 -12.29
C VAL A 19 -1.91 -10.88 -12.03
N ASP A 20 -1.69 -12.00 -11.33
CA ASP A 20 -2.75 -12.89 -10.84
C ASP A 20 -3.04 -12.61 -9.36
N PRO A 21 -4.21 -12.04 -9.00
CA PRO A 21 -4.59 -11.80 -7.61
C PRO A 21 -4.67 -13.05 -6.73
N LYS A 22 -4.83 -14.25 -7.33
CA LYS A 22 -4.87 -15.53 -6.62
C LYS A 22 -3.50 -16.20 -6.51
N ALA A 23 -2.55 -15.81 -7.35
CA ALA A 23 -1.19 -16.35 -7.40
C ALA A 23 -0.18 -15.21 -7.51
N PHE A 24 -0.03 -14.46 -6.43
CA PHE A 24 0.79 -13.26 -6.38
C PHE A 24 2.27 -13.58 -6.59
N ASP A 25 2.88 -13.01 -7.63
CA ASP A 25 4.31 -13.20 -7.93
C ASP A 25 5.17 -12.16 -7.17
N PRO A 26 6.07 -12.58 -6.26
CA PRO A 26 6.95 -11.67 -5.53
C PRO A 26 7.85 -10.84 -6.45
N ARG A 27 8.15 -11.30 -7.67
CA ARG A 27 9.00 -10.59 -8.64
C ARG A 27 8.33 -9.33 -9.20
N SER A 28 7.01 -9.22 -9.10
CA SER A 28 6.27 -8.02 -9.49
C SER A 28 6.54 -6.83 -8.57
N PHE A 29 7.36 -6.99 -7.52
CA PHE A 29 7.63 -5.96 -6.53
C PHE A 29 9.10 -5.84 -6.21
N VAL A 30 9.50 -4.61 -5.89
CA VAL A 30 10.79 -4.28 -5.29
C VAL A 30 10.55 -3.93 -3.83
N ASP A 31 11.25 -4.62 -2.93
CA ASP A 31 11.27 -4.31 -1.50
C ASP A 31 12.14 -3.09 -1.23
N ILE A 32 11.57 -2.08 -0.57
CA ILE A 32 12.25 -0.84 -0.20
C ILE A 32 12.07 -0.61 1.30
N LYS A 33 13.18 -0.35 2.00
CA LYS A 33 13.18 0.09 3.38
C LYS A 33 13.77 1.49 3.51
N GLY A 34 13.06 2.41 4.13
CA GLY A 34 13.54 3.78 4.34
C GLY A 34 12.48 4.76 4.86
N ASP A 35 12.91 5.98 5.15
CA ASP A 35 12.05 7.02 5.75
C ASP A 35 10.96 7.55 4.80
N HIS A 36 11.14 7.33 3.49
CA HIS A 36 10.17 7.70 2.46
C HIS A 36 10.17 6.71 1.31
N CYS A 37 9.06 6.65 0.57
CA CYS A 37 8.89 5.82 -0.61
C CYS A 37 8.60 6.69 -1.83
N ILE A 38 9.28 6.43 -2.93
CA ILE A 38 9.00 7.04 -4.23
C ILE A 38 8.13 6.08 -5.03
N ILE A 39 6.91 6.49 -5.35
CA ILE A 39 5.98 5.71 -6.18
C ILE A 39 6.19 6.15 -7.63
N PRO A 40 6.55 5.25 -8.56
CA PRO A 40 6.68 5.58 -9.97
C PRO A 40 5.35 6.12 -10.54
N PRO A 41 5.39 7.01 -11.56
CA PRO A 41 4.19 7.49 -12.21
C PRO A 41 3.30 6.34 -12.67
N ASN A 42 1.98 6.47 -12.45
CA ASN A 42 0.97 5.49 -12.85
C ASN A 42 1.15 4.07 -12.26
N SER A 43 2.00 3.92 -11.24
CA SER A 43 2.20 2.68 -10.50
C SER A 43 1.59 2.77 -9.09
N PHE A 44 1.83 1.76 -8.25
CA PHE A 44 1.38 1.72 -6.87
C PHE A 44 2.43 1.07 -5.95
N ALA A 45 2.26 1.27 -4.66
CA ALA A 45 3.07 0.64 -3.61
C ALA A 45 2.18 0.07 -2.50
N LEU A 46 2.64 -1.00 -1.88
CA LEU A 46 2.06 -1.56 -0.67
C LEU A 46 2.92 -1.15 0.53
N ALA A 47 2.27 -0.88 1.65
CA ALA A 47 2.91 -0.63 2.93
C ALA A 47 2.02 -1.16 4.05
N ARG A 48 2.57 -1.24 5.26
CA ARG A 48 1.82 -1.58 6.47
C ARG A 48 1.70 -0.39 7.40
N THR A 49 0.70 -0.42 8.28
CA THR A 49 0.60 0.55 9.38
C THR A 49 1.66 0.27 10.45
N LEU A 50 2.05 1.31 11.19
CA LEU A 50 2.79 1.14 12.45
C LEU A 50 1.89 0.55 13.53
N GLU A 51 0.62 0.92 13.51
CA GLU A 51 -0.38 0.44 14.45
C GLU A 51 -0.80 -1.00 14.16
N TYR A 52 -1.11 -1.75 15.21
CA TYR A 52 -1.78 -3.03 15.16
C TYR A 52 -3.19 -2.88 15.74
N PHE A 53 -4.20 -3.26 14.97
CA PHE A 53 -5.61 -3.12 15.35
C PHE A 53 -6.20 -4.48 15.73
N ARG A 54 -6.89 -4.54 16.87
CA ARG A 54 -7.75 -5.67 17.25
C ARG A 54 -9.19 -5.19 17.21
N ILE A 55 -9.92 -5.58 16.17
CA ILE A 55 -11.30 -5.13 15.95
C ILE A 55 -12.27 -6.15 16.57
N PRO A 56 -13.17 -5.73 17.47
CA PRO A 56 -14.24 -6.57 17.99
C PRO A 56 -15.21 -7.05 16.90
N ALA A 57 -15.94 -8.15 17.16
CA ALA A 57 -16.84 -8.77 16.18
C ALA A 57 -18.05 -7.89 15.78
N ASP A 58 -18.40 -6.90 16.58
CA ASP A 58 -19.52 -5.98 16.40
C ASP A 58 -19.10 -4.61 15.82
N VAL A 59 -17.84 -4.47 15.38
CA VAL A 59 -17.29 -3.22 14.87
C VAL A 59 -16.80 -3.38 13.43
N LEU A 60 -17.22 -2.47 12.54
CA LEU A 60 -16.68 -2.32 11.19
C LEU A 60 -15.81 -1.06 11.13
N VAL A 61 -14.66 -1.14 10.49
CA VAL A 61 -13.73 -0.01 10.34
C VAL A 61 -13.67 0.42 8.88
N VAL A 62 -13.65 1.73 8.64
CA VAL A 62 -13.44 2.29 7.30
C VAL A 62 -12.22 3.18 7.32
N CYS A 63 -11.36 3.04 6.31
CA CYS A 63 -10.17 3.85 6.14
C CYS A 63 -10.37 4.86 5.01
N VAL A 64 -9.94 6.10 5.24
CA VAL A 64 -10.02 7.19 4.25
C VAL A 64 -8.66 7.88 4.14
N GLY A 65 -8.23 8.14 2.90
CA GLY A 65 -6.99 8.85 2.61
C GLY A 65 -6.96 10.28 3.15
N LYS A 66 -5.79 10.74 3.57
CA LYS A 66 -5.61 12.13 4.04
C LYS A 66 -5.59 13.10 2.86
N SER A 67 -6.13 14.29 3.09
CA SER A 67 -6.24 15.33 2.06
C SER A 67 -4.89 15.75 1.47
N THR A 68 -3.80 15.72 2.23
CA THR A 68 -2.45 16.02 1.73
C THR A 68 -2.04 15.09 0.60
N TYR A 69 -2.28 13.78 0.73
CA TYR A 69 -1.96 12.80 -0.31
C TYR A 69 -2.97 12.85 -1.46
N ALA A 70 -4.26 12.99 -1.14
CA ALA A 70 -5.31 13.07 -2.15
C ALA A 70 -5.13 14.28 -3.10
N ARG A 71 -4.70 15.44 -2.57
CA ARG A 71 -4.42 16.63 -3.39
C ARG A 71 -3.24 16.44 -4.35
N CYS A 72 -2.36 15.49 -4.08
CA CYS A 72 -1.25 15.11 -4.96
C CYS A 72 -1.61 13.96 -5.92
N GLY A 73 -2.89 13.56 -5.98
CA GLY A 73 -3.34 12.46 -6.83
C GLY A 73 -3.08 11.07 -6.26
N ILE A 74 -2.70 10.96 -4.98
CA ILE A 74 -2.46 9.67 -4.32
C ILE A 74 -3.77 9.17 -3.69
N ILE A 75 -4.22 8.00 -4.14
CA ILE A 75 -5.40 7.31 -3.62
C ILE A 75 -4.96 6.22 -2.64
N VAL A 76 -5.55 6.20 -1.45
CA VAL A 76 -5.31 5.17 -0.43
C VAL A 76 -6.44 4.15 -0.50
N ASN A 77 -6.12 2.95 -0.99
CA ASN A 77 -7.07 1.84 -1.11
C ASN A 77 -6.86 0.85 0.04
N VAL A 78 -7.80 0.85 0.99
CA VAL A 78 -7.82 -0.07 2.14
C VAL A 78 -9.23 -0.64 2.24
N THR A 79 -9.32 -1.96 2.36
CA THR A 79 -10.61 -2.65 2.51
C THR A 79 -11.14 -2.51 3.95
N PRO A 80 -12.47 -2.42 4.14
CA PRO A 80 -13.10 -2.49 5.46
C PRO A 80 -12.83 -3.80 6.21
#